data_AF-A0A6M3KLB7-F1
#
_entry.id   AF-A0A6M3KLB7-F1
#
_cell.length_a   1.000
_cell.length_b   1.000
_cell.length_c   1.000
_cell.angle_alpha   90.00
_cell.angle_beta   90.00
_cell.angle_gamma   90.00
#
_symmetry.space_group_name_H-M   'P 1'
#
loop_
_entity.id
_entity.type
_entity.pdbx_description
1 polymer ?
#
loop_
_entity_poly.entity_id
_entity_poly.type
_entity_poly.pdbx_seq_one_letter_code
_entity_poly.pdbx_strand_id
1 'polypeptide(L)'
;MVGKIIRKINADTQLTIDAEGDTLMDVLFQLTPIINMPKTCGKCESENITIKTSSVKSGEFQYIYYVCCNCDARMTWGEYKSPKGTFFLKQWEGKDDWRNKEPGEQAQKK
;
A
#
# COMPACT_ATOMS: atom_id res chain seq x y z
N MET A 1 -4.85 -19.42 8.60
CA MET A 1 -5.15 -18.47 9.71
C MET A 1 -6.08 -17.40 9.18
N VAL A 2 -7.03 -16.92 10.00
CA VAL A 2 -8.00 -15.90 9.58
C VAL A 2 -7.87 -14.69 10.49
N GLY A 3 -7.69 -13.51 9.91
CA GLY A 3 -7.74 -12.22 10.60
C GLY A 3 -8.94 -11.42 10.13
N LYS A 4 -9.61 -10.73 11.06
CA LYS A 4 -10.81 -9.95 10.77
C LYS A 4 -10.62 -8.52 11.25
N ILE A 5 -10.97 -7.57 10.40
CA ILE A 5 -11.04 -6.15 10.76
C ILE A 5 -12.44 -5.63 10.47
N ILE A 6 -13.00 -4.95 11.46
CA ILE A 6 -14.27 -4.25 11.35
C ILE A 6 -13.98 -2.77 11.51
N ARG A 7 -14.24 -1.99 10.45
CA ARG A 7 -14.04 -0.54 10.46
C ARG A 7 -15.38 0.14 10.22
N LYS A 8 -15.83 0.92 11.19
CA LYS A 8 -17.02 1.77 11.06
C LYS A 8 -16.68 2.99 10.21
N ILE A 9 -17.38 3.15 9.09
CA ILE A 9 -17.19 4.27 8.15
C ILE A 9 -18.08 5.45 8.56
N ASN A 10 -19.33 5.19 8.91
CA ASN A 10 -20.29 6.17 9.42
C ASN A 10 -21.32 5.48 10.34
N ALA A 11 -22.40 6.18 10.72
CA ALA A 11 -23.43 5.63 11.62
C ALA A 11 -24.00 4.28 11.13
N ASP A 12 -24.17 4.15 9.81
CA ASP A 12 -24.95 3.09 9.17
C ASP A 12 -24.10 2.12 8.33
N THR A 13 -22.81 2.43 8.11
CA THR A 13 -21.91 1.67 7.25
C THR A 13 -20.73 1.13 8.03
N GLN A 14 -20.59 -0.20 8.05
CA GLN A 14 -19.42 -0.90 8.57
C GLN A 14 -18.78 -1.72 7.46
N LEU A 15 -17.47 -1.58 7.32
CA LEU A 15 -16.66 -2.39 6.42
C LEU A 15 -16.09 -3.54 7.24
N THR A 16 -16.41 -4.78 6.86
CA THR A 16 -15.77 -5.98 7.40
C THR A 16 -14.82 -6.53 6.35
N ILE A 17 -13.56 -6.71 6.73
CA ILE A 17 -12.52 -7.29 5.88
C ILE A 17 -12.00 -8.52 6.59
N ASP A 18 -12.13 -9.65 5.90
CA ASP A 18 -11.56 -10.91 6.31
C ASP A 18 -10.30 -11.15 5.45
N ALA A 19 -9.20 -11.51 6.10
CA ALA A 19 -7.95 -11.86 5.45
C ALA A 19 -7.53 -13.26 5.89
N GLU A 20 -7.14 -14.07 4.91
CA GLU A 20 -6.71 -15.45 5.12
C GLU A 20 -5.26 -15.62 4.67
N GLY A 21 -4.49 -16.38 5.45
CA GLY A 21 -3.09 -16.65 5.14
C GLY A 21 -2.53 -17.82 5.93
N ASP A 22 -1.46 -18.42 5.43
CA ASP A 22 -0.80 -19.57 6.07
C ASP A 22 -0.07 -19.16 7.35
N THR A 23 0.47 -17.94 7.36
CA THR A 23 1.14 -17.34 8.51
C THR A 23 0.43 -16.08 9.00
N LEU A 24 0.69 -15.69 10.25
CA LEU A 24 0.24 -14.40 10.79
C LEU A 24 0.72 -13.22 9.93
N MET A 25 1.92 -13.34 9.35
CA MET A 25 2.50 -12.27 8.53
C MET A 25 1.73 -12.05 7.25
N ASP A 26 1.24 -13.11 6.61
CA ASP A 26 0.41 -13.02 5.40
C ASP A 26 -0.91 -12.30 5.68
N VAL A 27 -1.53 -12.61 6.82
CA VAL A 27 -2.77 -11.97 7.28
C VAL A 27 -2.53 -10.49 7.61
N LEU A 28 -1.44 -10.18 8.35
CA LEU A 28 -1.07 -8.80 8.65
C LEU A 28 -0.75 -8.01 7.38
N PHE A 29 -0.14 -8.64 6.37
CA PHE A 29 0.21 -7.99 5.12
C PHE A 29 -1.05 -7.50 4.37
N GLN A 30 -2.11 -8.30 4.37
CA GLN A 30 -3.38 -7.95 3.72
C GLN A 30 -4.15 -6.85 4.48
N LEU A 31 -4.07 -6.86 5.81
CA LEU A 31 -4.88 -5.98 6.66
C LEU A 31 -4.25 -4.62 6.97
N THR A 32 -2.93 -4.58 7.17
CA THR A 32 -2.17 -3.37 7.55
C THR A 32 -2.40 -2.18 6.62
N PRO A 33 -2.48 -2.35 5.29
CA PRO A 33 -2.70 -1.23 4.39
C PRO A 33 -4.05 -0.54 4.58
N ILE A 34 -5.06 -1.32 4.93
CA ILE A 34 -6.41 -0.81 5.11
C ILE A 34 -6.54 -0.12 6.47
N ILE A 35 -5.86 -0.63 7.50
CA ILE A 35 -5.75 0.02 8.81
C ILE A 35 -5.05 1.38 8.68
N ASN A 36 -3.91 1.41 8.00
CA ASN A 36 -3.01 2.56 7.95
C ASN A 36 -3.26 3.47 6.75
N MET A 37 -4.40 3.33 6.07
CA MET A 37 -4.75 4.20 4.96
C MET A 37 -4.81 5.66 5.45
N PRO A 38 -3.99 6.56 4.88
CA PRO A 38 -3.98 7.97 5.28
C PRO A 38 -5.32 8.62 4.90
N LYS A 39 -5.79 9.56 5.73
CA LYS A 39 -7.01 10.32 5.44
C LYS A 39 -6.80 11.38 4.36
N THR A 40 -5.62 11.98 4.31
CA THR A 40 -5.26 13.06 3.39
C THR A 40 -3.91 12.79 2.74
N CYS A 41 -3.71 13.37 1.56
CA CYS A 41 -2.43 13.34 0.86
C CYS A 41 -1.42 14.24 1.60
N GLY A 42 -0.26 13.71 1.98
CA GLY A 42 0.80 14.50 2.62
C GLY A 42 1.52 15.51 1.70
N LYS A 43 1.01 15.75 0.48
CA LYS A 43 1.56 16.72 -0.48
C LYS A 43 0.58 17.82 -0.85
N CYS A 44 -0.67 17.47 -1.14
CA CYS A 44 -1.70 18.42 -1.56
C CYS A 44 -2.92 18.45 -0.62
N GLU A 45 -2.88 17.70 0.49
CA GLU A 45 -3.92 17.63 1.52
C GLU A 45 -5.28 17.12 1.06
N SER A 46 -5.44 16.75 -0.21
CA SER A 46 -6.64 16.12 -0.74
C SER A 46 -6.96 14.80 -0.06
N GLU A 47 -8.25 14.54 0.18
CA GLU A 47 -8.78 13.27 0.68
C GLU A 47 -8.96 12.21 -0.42
N ASN A 48 -8.73 12.59 -1.69
CA ASN A 48 -8.94 11.72 -2.85
C ASN A 48 -7.74 10.78 -3.06
N ILE A 49 -7.71 9.71 -2.29
CA ILE A 49 -6.63 8.72 -2.27
C ILE A 49 -7.19 7.35 -2.63
N THR A 50 -6.53 6.68 -3.59
CA THR A 50 -6.85 5.30 -3.98
C THR A 50 -5.74 4.34 -3.56
N ILE A 51 -6.07 3.07 -3.37
CA ILE A 51 -5.11 1.99 -3.17
C ILE A 51 -4.87 1.30 -4.51
N LYS A 52 -3.60 1.04 -4.83
CA LYS A 52 -3.19 0.19 -5.95
C LYS A 52 -2.26 -0.89 -5.44
N THR A 53 -2.34 -2.08 -6.00
CA THR A 53 -1.40 -3.16 -5.74
C THR A 53 -0.55 -3.40 -6.98
N SER A 54 0.70 -3.79 -6.79
CA SER A 54 1.57 -4.23 -7.87
C SER A 54 2.36 -5.44 -7.42
N SER A 55 2.57 -6.37 -8.34
CA SER A 55 3.36 -7.56 -8.11
C SER A 55 4.57 -7.55 -9.04
N VAL A 56 5.77 -7.69 -8.49
CA VAL A 56 7.00 -7.80 -9.31
C VAL A 56 7.65 -9.16 -9.12
N LYS A 57 8.34 -9.63 -10.18
CA LYS A 57 9.00 -10.95 -10.25
C LYS A 57 8.06 -12.12 -9.90
N SER A 58 7.07 -12.38 -10.76
CA SER A 58 6.19 -13.56 -10.67
C SER A 58 5.56 -13.81 -9.30
N GLY A 59 5.14 -12.74 -8.61
CA GLY A 59 4.45 -12.84 -7.31
C GLY A 59 5.37 -12.90 -6.08
N GLU A 60 6.70 -12.84 -6.24
CA GLU A 60 7.63 -12.80 -5.10
C GLU A 60 7.51 -11.52 -4.26
N PHE A 61 7.04 -10.42 -4.85
CA PHE A 61 6.89 -9.15 -4.16
C PHE A 61 5.52 -8.59 -4.47
N GLN A 62 4.75 -8.31 -3.42
CA GLN A 62 3.58 -7.45 -3.50
C GLN A 62 3.95 -6.10 -2.90
N TYR A 63 3.63 -5.03 -3.63
CA TYR A 63 3.70 -3.66 -3.13
C TYR A 63 2.31 -3.07 -3.14
N ILE A 64 2.02 -2.25 -2.14
CA ILE A 64 0.76 -1.53 -2.05
C ILE A 64 1.09 -0.04 -2.08
N TYR A 65 0.45 0.67 -3.00
CA TYR A 65 0.62 2.09 -3.18
C TYR A 65 -0.66 2.81 -2.77
N TYR A 66 -0.54 3.81 -1.91
CA TYR A 66 -1.56 4.84 -1.77
C TYR A 66 -1.25 5.93 -2.79
N VAL A 67 -2.16 6.19 -3.72
CA VAL A 67 -1.97 7.16 -4.80
C VAL A 67 -3.00 8.26 -4.65
N CYS A 68 -2.54 9.51 -4.61
CA CYS A 68 -3.44 10.65 -4.64
C CYS A 68 -3.92 10.89 -6.06
N CYS A 69 -5.22 10.88 -6.28
CA CYS A 69 -5.83 11.09 -7.60
C CYS A 69 -5.76 12.55 -8.07
N ASN A 70 -5.35 13.49 -7.20
CA ASN A 70 -5.26 14.92 -7.53
C ASN A 70 -3.86 15.34 -7.98
N CYS A 71 -2.81 14.87 -7.30
CA CYS A 71 -1.42 15.29 -7.59
C CYS A 71 -0.50 14.14 -8.00
N ASP A 72 -1.03 12.93 -8.17
CA ASP A 72 -0.31 11.69 -8.49
C ASP A 72 0.83 11.33 -7.51
N ALA A 73 0.92 12.03 -6.37
CA ALA A 73 1.86 11.64 -5.31
C ALA A 73 1.50 10.24 -4.81
N ARG A 74 2.52 9.49 -4.40
CA ARG A 74 2.34 8.13 -3.92
C ARG A 74 3.05 7.87 -2.61
N MET A 75 2.47 6.98 -1.82
CA MET A 75 3.06 6.46 -0.60
C MET A 75 3.15 4.95 -0.73
N THR A 76 4.32 4.37 -0.51
CA THR A 76 4.57 2.93 -0.73
C THR A 76 4.59 2.19 0.58
N TRP A 77 3.78 1.15 0.66
CA TRP A 77 3.82 0.15 1.71
C TRP A 77 4.31 -1.18 1.14
N GLY A 78 5.14 -1.88 1.90
CA GLY A 78 5.65 -3.19 1.50
C GLY A 78 6.50 -3.85 2.57
N GLU A 79 7.11 -4.97 2.21
CA GLU A 79 7.98 -5.77 3.07
C GLU A 79 9.44 -5.70 2.60
N TYR A 80 10.38 -5.63 3.54
CA TYR A 80 11.81 -5.75 3.22
C TYR A 80 12.16 -7.18 2.79
N LYS A 81 13.07 -7.28 1.82
CA LYS A 81 13.59 -8.59 1.35
C LYS A 81 14.31 -9.37 2.46
N SER A 82 14.96 -8.67 3.37
CA SER A 82 15.65 -9.23 4.54
C SER A 82 15.79 -8.17 5.63
N PRO A 83 15.46 -8.48 6.90
CA PRO A 83 14.86 -9.73 7.35
C PRO A 83 13.38 -9.81 6.93
N LYS A 84 12.94 -11.01 6.51
CA LYS A 84 11.52 -11.27 6.22
C LYS A 84 10.68 -10.97 7.46
N GLY A 85 9.46 -10.49 7.23
CA GLY A 85 8.54 -10.05 8.26
C GLY A 85 8.74 -8.61 8.73
N THR A 86 9.64 -7.85 8.10
CA THR A 86 9.82 -6.43 8.41
C THR A 86 9.06 -5.58 7.39
N PHE A 87 8.01 -4.91 7.84
CA PHE A 87 7.21 -4.02 6.99
C PHE A 87 7.72 -2.58 7.03
N PHE A 88 7.52 -1.85 5.94
CA PHE A 88 7.79 -0.42 5.87
C PHE A 88 6.62 0.34 5.27
N LEU A 89 6.49 1.58 5.73
CA LEU A 89 5.67 2.60 5.11
C LEU A 89 6.57 3.77 4.75
N LYS A 90 6.75 4.02 3.45
CA LYS A 90 7.51 5.18 2.98
C LYS A 90 6.69 6.46 3.19
N GLN A 91 7.36 7.60 3.18
CA GLN A 91 6.70 8.91 3.14
C GLN A 91 6.08 9.16 1.74
N TRP A 92 5.24 10.18 1.63
CA TRP A 92 4.69 10.61 0.35
C TRP A 92 5.79 11.12 -0.59
N GLU A 93 5.84 10.56 -1.80
CA GLU A 93 6.75 10.91 -2.88
C GLU A 93 5.95 11.55 -4.02
N GLY A 94 6.37 12.73 -4.50
CA GLY A 94 5.68 13.46 -5.58
C GLY A 94 5.88 12.79 -6.94
N LYS A 95 4.99 13.03 -7.91
CA LYS A 95 4.99 12.38 -9.24
C LYS A 95 6.37 12.29 -9.90
N ASP A 96 7.15 13.37 -9.84
CA ASP A 96 8.47 13.48 -10.50
C ASP A 96 9.64 12.86 -9.70
N ASP A 97 9.36 12.22 -8.56
CA ASP A 97 10.40 11.50 -7.83
C ASP A 97 10.93 10.35 -8.71
N TRP A 98 12.25 10.25 -8.88
CA TRP A 98 12.85 9.16 -9.65
C TRP A 98 12.53 7.78 -9.04
N ARG A 99 12.24 7.75 -7.73
CA ARG A 99 11.75 6.58 -7.01
C ARG A 99 10.34 6.21 -7.41
N ASN A 100 9.59 7.11 -8.07
CA ASN A 100 8.23 6.90 -8.54
C ASN A 100 8.10 6.10 -9.84
N LYS A 101 9.22 5.82 -10.50
CA LYS A 101 9.22 5.05 -11.75
C LYS A 101 8.88 3.59 -11.51
N GLU A 102 8.05 3.03 -12.38
CA GLU A 102 7.78 1.59 -12.35
C GLU A 102 9.08 0.80 -12.64
N PRO A 103 9.27 -0.38 -12.04
CA PRO A 103 10.49 -1.16 -12.25
C PRO A 103 10.76 -1.57 -13.71
N GLY A 104 9.78 -1.45 -14.61
CA GLY A 104 9.96 -1.61 -16.06
C GLY A 104 10.47 -0.35 -16.79
N GLU A 105 10.28 0.84 -16.21
CA GLU A 105 10.65 2.13 -16.82
C GLU A 105 12.11 2.50 -16.55
N GLN A 106 12.72 1.90 -15.51
CA GLN A 106 14.13 2.08 -15.17
C GLN A 106 15.09 1.30 -16.10
N ALA A 107 14.58 0.36 -16.90
CA ALA A 107 15.40 -0.53 -17.74
C ALA A 107 15.80 0.08 -19.10
N GLN A 108 15.31 1.25 -19.49
CA GLN A 108 15.56 1.84 -20.82
C GLN A 108 16.65 2.93 -20.88
N LYS A 109 17.44 3.12 -19.82
CA LYS A 109 18.66 3.96 -19.89
C LYS A 109 19.92 3.10 -19.76
N LYS A 110 20.30 2.45 -20.87
CA LYS A 110 21.67 2.07 -21.15
C LYS A 110 22.08 2.65 -22.49
#